data_AF-A0A7X7Z827-F1
#
_entry.id   AF-A0A7X7Z827-F1
#
_cell.length_a   1.000
_cell.length_b   1.000
_cell.length_c   1.000
_cell.angle_alpha   90.00
_cell.angle_beta   90.00
_cell.angle_gamma   90.00
#
_symmetry.space_group_name_H-M   'P 1'
#
loop_
_entity.id
_entity.type
_entity.pdbx_description
1 polymer ?
#
loop_
_entity_poly.entity_id
_entity_poly.type
_entity_poly.pdbx_seq_one_letter_code
_entity_poly.pdbx_strand_id
1 'polypeptide(L)'
;MENKDKEKKENNDEKKEMKEKKQFTPEDLLEFIEEIKEKYDIDEGNIRIIKIERRKPNRKQTALFLLFAYLLDFALIIALNGYLGFAPYDFFRLLLFSVIFTTTDILARELMMKHYPKIMFYSFGTIVFPISIAALIFSWWVTPGLEVTSFNNLVVFYIVFLFSRVLINFLIMRMYRDKMFRKIRGGKK
;
A
#
# COMPACT_ATOMS: atom_id res chain seq x y z
N MET A 1 55.56 -18.35 16.61
CA MET A 1 54.90 -18.34 15.29
C MET A 1 53.84 -19.43 15.33
N GLU A 2 52.75 -19.16 16.05
CA GLU A 2 51.48 -18.59 15.58
C GLU A 2 50.57 -19.64 14.91
N ASN A 3 49.75 -20.24 15.78
CA ASN A 3 48.51 -20.96 15.49
C ASN A 3 47.60 -20.09 14.59
N LYS A 4 47.41 -20.47 13.33
CA LYS A 4 46.49 -19.78 12.40
C LYS A 4 45.46 -20.69 11.73
N ASP A 5 45.17 -21.86 12.30
CA ASP A 5 44.27 -22.84 11.66
C ASP A 5 43.01 -23.22 12.48
N LYS A 6 42.66 -22.48 13.54
CA LYS A 6 41.43 -22.77 14.32
C LYS A 6 40.29 -21.76 14.25
N GLU A 7 40.48 -20.58 13.66
CA GLU A 7 39.44 -19.52 13.68
C GLU A 7 38.43 -19.53 12.51
N LYS A 8 38.48 -20.50 11.60
CA LYS A 8 37.62 -20.50 10.39
C LYS A 8 36.38 -21.39 10.42
N LYS A 9 36.06 -22.03 11.56
CA LYS A 9 34.88 -22.92 11.65
C LYS A 9 33.76 -22.49 12.61
N GLU A 10 33.95 -21.48 13.46
CA GLU A 10 32.90 -21.06 14.41
C GLU A 10 31.98 -19.95 13.88
N ASN A 11 32.35 -19.26 12.80
CA ASN A 11 31.61 -18.08 12.36
C ASN A 11 30.46 -18.34 11.36
N ASN A 12 30.12 -19.62 11.11
CA ASN A 12 29.10 -19.99 10.11
C ASN A 12 27.84 -20.64 10.69
N ASP A 13 27.79 -20.94 11.99
CA ASP A 13 26.61 -21.52 12.64
C ASP A 13 25.76 -20.50 13.42
N GLU A 14 26.29 -19.32 13.78
CA GLU A 14 25.52 -18.29 14.49
C GLU A 14 24.58 -17.44 13.61
N LYS A 15 24.60 -17.60 12.28
CA LYS A 15 23.77 -16.82 11.35
C LYS A 15 22.47 -17.48 10.90
N LYS A 16 22.11 -18.66 11.46
CA LYS A 16 20.92 -19.42 11.03
C LYS A 16 19.71 -19.38 11.96
N GLU A 17 19.77 -18.78 13.15
CA GLU A 17 18.64 -18.82 14.11
C GLU A 17 17.83 -17.53 14.27
N MET A 18 18.06 -16.49 13.47
CA MET A 18 17.28 -15.23 13.54
C MET A 18 16.23 -15.09 12.42
N LYS A 19 15.48 -16.16 12.13
CA LYS A 19 14.22 -16.08 11.35
C LYS A 19 13.13 -17.04 11.83
N GLU A 20 13.18 -17.46 13.10
CA GLU A 20 11.96 -17.96 13.72
C GLU A 20 11.05 -16.78 14.04
N LYS A 21 9.82 -16.85 13.51
CA LYS A 21 8.72 -16.02 13.98
C LYS A 21 8.53 -16.34 15.46
N LYS A 22 9.20 -15.62 16.36
CA LYS A 22 8.85 -15.62 17.79
C LYS A 22 7.37 -15.29 17.88
N GLN A 23 6.56 -16.31 18.08
CA GLN A 23 5.24 -16.15 18.62
C GLN A 23 5.51 -15.74 20.06
N PHE A 24 5.41 -14.43 20.34
CA PHE A 24 5.50 -13.93 21.71
C PHE A 24 4.54 -14.77 22.56
N THR A 25 5.09 -15.53 23.51
CA THR A 25 4.28 -16.22 24.50
C THR A 25 3.62 -15.16 25.40
N PRO A 26 2.54 -15.49 26.12
CA PRO A 26 1.94 -14.59 27.09
C PRO A 26 2.94 -14.12 28.16
N GLU A 27 3.96 -14.94 28.44
CA GLU A 27 5.04 -14.68 29.39
C GLU A 27 6.02 -13.62 28.84
N ASP A 28 6.45 -13.72 27.58
CA ASP A 28 7.31 -12.71 26.93
C ASP A 28 6.66 -11.32 26.90
N LEU A 29 5.33 -11.27 26.81
CA LEU A 29 4.56 -10.02 26.83
C LEU A 29 4.52 -9.39 28.23
N LEU A 30 4.43 -10.21 29.28
CA LEU A 30 4.45 -9.74 30.67
C LEU A 30 5.81 -9.17 31.03
N GLU A 31 6.89 -9.86 30.64
CA GLU A 31 8.26 -9.39 30.85
C GLU A 31 8.54 -8.07 30.11
N PHE A 32 8.04 -7.92 28.87
CA PHE A 32 8.13 -6.66 28.13
C PHE A 32 7.31 -5.52 28.76
N ILE A 33 6.18 -5.83 29.38
CA ILE A 33 5.37 -4.84 30.12
C ILE A 33 6.11 -4.41 31.39
N GLU A 34 6.74 -5.33 32.11
CA GLU A 34 7.55 -5.04 33.30
C GLU A 34 8.78 -4.19 32.95
N GLU A 35 9.49 -4.50 31.86
CA GLU A 35 10.61 -3.67 31.35
C GLU A 35 10.18 -2.24 31.02
N ILE A 36 8.99 -2.06 30.44
CA ILE A 36 8.45 -0.73 30.13
C ILE A 36 8.03 0.01 31.41
N LYS A 37 7.45 -0.70 32.39
CA LYS A 37 7.08 -0.14 33.69
C LYS A 37 8.31 0.39 34.41
N GLU A 38 9.37 -0.40 34.51
CA GLU A 38 10.60 -0.06 35.23
C GLU A 38 11.35 1.10 34.56
N LYS A 39 11.34 1.16 33.22
CA LYS A 39 12.06 2.17 32.46
C LYS A 39 11.37 3.55 32.40
N TYR A 40 10.05 3.60 32.56
CA TYR A 40 9.27 4.82 32.37
C TYR A 40 8.42 5.24 33.58
N ASP A 41 8.51 4.53 34.71
CA ASP A 41 7.79 4.82 35.96
C ASP A 41 6.27 5.03 35.74
N ILE A 42 5.66 4.12 34.97
CA ILE A 42 4.26 4.23 34.55
C ILE A 42 3.37 3.44 35.52
N ASP A 43 2.50 4.14 36.25
CA ASP A 43 1.47 3.54 37.11
C ASP A 43 0.59 2.54 36.33
N GLU A 44 0.27 1.40 36.96
CA GLU A 44 -0.49 0.29 36.37
C GLU A 44 -1.85 0.70 35.76
N GLY A 45 -2.43 1.81 36.22
CA GLY A 45 -3.68 2.36 35.70
C GLY A 45 -3.58 2.99 34.29
N ASN A 46 -2.37 3.34 33.83
CA ASN A 46 -2.18 4.09 32.58
C ASN A 46 -1.80 3.20 31.38
N ILE A 47 -1.48 1.92 31.60
CA ILE A 47 -1.08 1.00 30.53
C ILE A 47 -2.32 0.33 29.94
N ARG A 48 -2.88 0.92 28.87
CA ARG A 48 -3.99 0.32 28.13
C ARG A 48 -3.48 -0.55 26.98
N ILE A 49 -3.30 -1.85 27.24
CA ILE A 49 -2.92 -2.82 26.20
C ILE A 49 -4.12 -3.08 25.30
N ILE A 50 -4.13 -2.48 24.11
CA ILE A 50 -5.16 -2.73 23.11
C ILE A 50 -4.70 -3.90 22.24
N LYS A 51 -5.25 -5.10 22.51
CA LYS A 51 -5.07 -6.25 21.63
C LYS A 51 -5.79 -5.99 20.30
N ILE A 52 -5.05 -5.58 19.28
CA ILE A 52 -5.61 -5.39 17.93
C ILE A 52 -5.74 -6.76 17.27
N GLU A 53 -6.92 -7.37 17.38
CA GLU A 53 -7.26 -8.54 16.58
C GLU A 53 -7.32 -8.14 15.10
N ARG A 54 -6.29 -8.50 14.34
CA ARG A 54 -6.29 -8.33 12.88
C ARG A 54 -7.32 -9.28 12.29
N ARG A 55 -8.51 -8.78 11.95
CA ARG A 55 -9.47 -9.53 11.12
C ARG A 55 -8.77 -9.96 9.83
N LYS A 56 -8.79 -11.27 9.54
CA LYS A 56 -8.27 -11.80 8.27
C LYS A 56 -8.99 -11.10 7.10
N PRO A 57 -8.25 -10.65 6.06
CA PRO A 57 -8.85 -9.99 4.91
C PRO A 57 -9.85 -10.95 4.25
N ASN A 58 -11.10 -10.51 4.11
CA ASN A 58 -12.13 -11.30 3.43
C ASN A 58 -11.89 -11.21 1.92
N ARG A 59 -11.58 -12.34 1.27
CA ARG A 59 -11.31 -12.40 -0.19
C ARG A 59 -12.41 -11.74 -1.02
N LYS A 60 -13.68 -11.87 -0.61
CA LYS A 60 -14.81 -11.20 -1.28
C LYS A 60 -14.71 -9.68 -1.21
N GLN A 61 -14.32 -9.13 -0.07
CA GLN A 61 -14.13 -7.69 0.09
C GLN A 61 -12.93 -7.19 -0.70
N THR A 62 -11.84 -7.95 -0.75
CA THR A 62 -10.67 -7.62 -1.58
C THR A 62 -11.03 -7.60 -3.06
N ALA A 63 -11.75 -8.61 -3.56
CA ALA A 63 -12.19 -8.67 -4.95
C ALA A 63 -13.14 -7.51 -5.30
N LEU A 64 -14.08 -7.19 -4.41
CA LEU A 64 -14.97 -6.04 -4.59
C LEU A 64 -14.19 -4.72 -4.63
N PHE A 65 -13.22 -4.55 -3.74
CA PHE A 65 -12.37 -3.36 -3.71
C PHE A 65 -11.56 -3.20 -4.99
N LEU A 66 -10.98 -4.30 -5.49
CA LEU A 66 -10.28 -4.31 -6.78
C LEU A 66 -11.22 -3.91 -7.91
N LEU A 67 -12.41 -4.51 -8.00
CA LEU A 67 -13.39 -4.18 -9.02
C LEU A 67 -13.77 -2.70 -9.00
N PHE A 68 -14.00 -2.14 -7.80
CA PHE A 68 -14.26 -0.70 -7.64
C PHE A 68 -13.07 0.15 -8.08
N ALA A 69 -11.83 -0.26 -7.81
CA ALA A 69 -10.64 0.47 -8.25
C ALA A 69 -10.56 0.53 -9.79
N TYR A 70 -10.75 -0.60 -10.47
CA TYR A 70 -10.81 -0.63 -11.93
C TYR A 70 -11.92 0.27 -12.49
N LEU A 71 -13.13 0.19 -11.92
CA LEU A 71 -14.26 0.94 -12.41
C LEU A 71 -14.11 2.46 -12.18
N LEU A 72 -13.54 2.85 -11.04
CA LEU A 72 -13.23 4.24 -10.74
C LEU A 72 -12.15 4.79 -11.65
N ASP A 73 -11.02 4.08 -11.80
CA ASP A 73 -9.93 4.50 -12.69
C ASP A 73 -10.44 4.64 -14.13
N PHE A 74 -11.25 3.69 -14.61
CA PHE A 74 -11.85 3.72 -15.94
C PHE A 74 -12.81 4.91 -16.13
N ALA A 75 -13.72 5.12 -15.18
CA ALA A 75 -14.65 6.25 -15.23
C ALA A 75 -13.89 7.59 -15.24
N LEU A 76 -12.80 7.69 -14.48
CA LEU A 76 -11.98 8.89 -14.40
C LEU A 76 -11.21 9.13 -15.70
N ILE A 77 -10.67 8.08 -16.32
CA ILE A 77 -10.00 8.14 -17.62
C ILE A 77 -10.97 8.60 -18.71
N ILE A 78 -12.17 8.01 -18.79
CA ILE A 78 -13.18 8.41 -19.77
C ILE A 78 -13.63 9.85 -19.55
N ALA A 79 -13.95 10.22 -18.31
CA ALA A 79 -14.44 11.57 -17.99
C ALA A 79 -13.40 12.64 -18.35
N LEU A 80 -12.14 12.41 -17.98
CA LEU A 80 -11.07 13.34 -18.31
C LEU A 80 -10.71 13.33 -19.79
N ASN A 81 -10.79 12.19 -20.49
CA ASN A 81 -10.60 12.19 -21.94
C ASN A 81 -11.72 12.96 -22.66
N GLY A 82 -12.96 12.85 -22.19
CA GLY A 82 -14.09 13.62 -22.74
C GLY A 82 -13.93 15.14 -22.57
N TYR A 83 -13.25 15.58 -21.50
CA TYR A 83 -13.03 17.00 -21.22
C TYR A 83 -11.76 17.57 -21.87
N LEU A 84 -10.65 16.84 -21.78
CA LEU A 84 -9.32 17.31 -22.23
C LEU A 84 -8.97 16.84 -23.64
N GLY A 85 -9.63 15.81 -24.15
CA GLY A 85 -9.38 15.25 -25.48
C GLY A 85 -7.93 14.87 -25.71
N PHE A 86 -7.25 14.26 -24.72
CA PHE A 86 -5.81 13.94 -24.81
C PHE A 86 -5.52 12.79 -25.80
N ALA A 87 -6.53 11.95 -26.07
CA ALA A 87 -6.50 10.86 -27.03
C ALA A 87 -7.82 10.80 -27.82
N PRO A 88 -7.81 10.31 -29.07
CA PRO A 88 -9.05 10.09 -29.82
C PRO A 88 -10.00 9.17 -29.05
N TYR A 89 -11.31 9.45 -29.14
CA TYR A 89 -12.31 8.68 -28.43
C TYR A 89 -12.46 7.28 -29.06
N ASP A 90 -11.79 6.31 -28.45
CA ASP A 90 -11.97 4.89 -28.72
C ASP A 90 -12.22 4.17 -27.38
N PHE A 91 -13.46 3.76 -27.15
CA PHE A 91 -13.90 3.14 -25.91
C PHE A 91 -13.06 1.90 -25.55
N PHE A 92 -12.74 1.05 -26.53
CA PHE A 92 -12.00 -0.18 -26.29
C PHE A 92 -10.54 0.09 -25.94
N ARG A 93 -9.91 1.07 -26.61
CA ARG A 93 -8.53 1.48 -26.30
C ARG A 93 -8.44 2.14 -24.93
N LEU A 94 -9.41 3.00 -24.57
CA LEU A 94 -9.46 3.63 -23.24
C LEU A 94 -9.73 2.61 -22.13
N LEU A 95 -10.56 1.60 -22.39
CA LEU A 95 -10.79 0.49 -21.47
C LEU A 95 -9.50 -0.33 -21.28
N LEU A 96 -8.84 -0.69 -22.37
CA LEU A 96 -7.58 -1.44 -22.32
C LEU A 96 -6.50 -0.65 -21.58
N PHE A 97 -6.35 0.64 -21.90
CA PHE A 97 -5.44 1.55 -21.20
C PHE A 97 -5.73 1.58 -19.70
N SER A 98 -7.00 1.71 -19.31
CA SER A 98 -7.39 1.70 -17.90
C SER A 98 -7.07 0.38 -17.21
N VAL A 99 -7.34 -0.75 -17.85
CA VAL A 99 -7.06 -2.07 -17.28
C VAL A 99 -5.57 -2.25 -17.09
N ILE A 100 -4.75 -1.92 -18.10
CA ILE A 100 -3.29 -2.01 -18.02
C ILE A 100 -2.76 -1.09 -16.92
N PHE A 101 -3.26 0.16 -16.86
CA PHE A 101 -2.88 1.12 -15.84
C PHE A 101 -3.15 0.62 -14.44
N THR A 102 -4.40 0.25 -14.15
CA THR A 102 -4.78 -0.20 -12.81
C THR A 102 -4.03 -1.48 -12.43
N THR A 103 -3.84 -2.40 -13.39
CA THR A 103 -3.07 -3.65 -13.15
C THR A 103 -1.61 -3.34 -12.81
N THR A 104 -0.93 -2.55 -13.64
CA THR A 104 0.49 -2.21 -13.45
C THR A 104 0.69 -1.41 -12.17
N ASP A 105 -0.19 -0.48 -11.84
CA ASP A 105 -0.13 0.29 -10.59
C ASP A 105 -0.29 -0.61 -9.35
N ILE A 106 -1.23 -1.56 -9.36
CA ILE A 106 -1.41 -2.52 -8.26
C ILE A 106 -0.18 -3.42 -8.13
N LEU A 107 0.28 -4.01 -9.24
CA LEU A 107 1.45 -4.89 -9.22
C LEU A 107 2.71 -4.17 -8.77
N ALA A 108 2.95 -2.94 -9.23
CA ALA A 108 4.10 -2.16 -8.83
C ALA A 108 4.05 -1.79 -7.34
N ARG A 109 2.86 -1.44 -6.81
CA ARG A 109 2.68 -1.20 -5.37
C ARG A 109 2.92 -2.46 -4.56
N GLU A 110 2.41 -3.61 -5.00
CA GLU A 110 2.59 -4.88 -4.30
C GLU A 110 4.05 -5.35 -4.34
N LEU A 111 4.72 -5.18 -5.48
CA LEU A 111 6.16 -5.41 -5.63
C LEU A 111 6.97 -4.54 -4.67
N MET A 112 6.63 -3.25 -4.58
CA MET A 112 7.27 -2.29 -3.67
C MET A 112 7.00 -2.61 -2.19
N MET A 113 5.78 -3.01 -1.84
CA MET A 113 5.46 -3.50 -0.47
C MET A 113 6.27 -4.74 -0.11
N LYS A 114 6.50 -5.63 -1.07
CA LYS A 114 7.23 -6.89 -0.83
C LYS A 114 8.74 -6.69 -0.68
N HIS A 115 9.36 -5.86 -1.53
CA HIS A 115 10.82 -5.69 -1.55
C HIS A 115 11.31 -4.52 -0.71
N TYR A 116 10.54 -3.43 -0.64
CA TYR A 116 10.92 -2.18 0.01
C TYR A 116 9.84 -1.63 0.98
N PRO A 117 9.34 -2.44 1.93
CA PRO A 117 8.29 -2.01 2.86
C PRO A 117 8.72 -0.79 3.68
N LYS A 118 9.99 -0.73 4.10
CA LYS A 118 10.55 0.41 4.86
C LYS A 118 10.37 1.74 4.11
N ILE A 119 10.65 1.77 2.81
CA ILE A 119 10.52 2.99 1.98
C ILE A 119 9.05 3.42 1.91
N MET A 120 8.14 2.45 1.79
CA MET A 120 6.70 2.75 1.76
C MET A 120 6.19 3.34 3.07
N PHE A 121 6.67 2.84 4.22
CA PHE A 121 6.32 3.40 5.52
C PHE A 121 6.95 4.77 5.77
N TYR A 122 8.25 4.95 5.48
CA TYR A 122 8.93 6.24 5.69
C TYR A 122 8.41 7.36 4.80
N SER A 123 7.94 7.03 3.60
CA SER A 123 7.36 8.02 2.68
C SER A 123 5.91 8.37 3.02
N PHE A 124 5.29 7.78 4.05
CA PHE A 124 3.85 7.92 4.33
C PHE A 124 2.97 7.66 3.10
N GLY A 125 3.39 6.77 2.20
CA GLY A 125 2.70 6.49 0.95
C GLY A 125 2.94 7.51 -0.18
N THR A 126 3.77 8.54 0.01
CA THR A 126 4.15 9.47 -1.07
C THR A 126 4.86 8.76 -2.22
N ILE A 127 5.55 7.64 -1.94
CA ILE A 127 6.17 6.79 -2.98
C ILE A 127 5.14 6.22 -3.99
N VAL A 128 3.85 6.26 -3.67
CA VAL A 128 2.79 5.82 -4.55
C VAL A 128 2.64 6.74 -5.78
N PHE A 129 2.99 8.02 -5.65
CA PHE A 129 2.98 8.95 -6.78
C PHE A 129 3.97 8.54 -7.89
N PRO A 130 5.29 8.40 -7.63
CA PRO A 130 6.24 7.94 -8.64
C PRO A 130 5.82 6.62 -9.31
N ILE A 131 5.30 5.68 -8.53
CA ILE A 131 4.78 4.40 -9.03
C ILE A 131 3.60 4.61 -9.99
N SER A 132 2.66 5.49 -9.64
CA SER A 132 1.50 5.79 -10.50
C SER A 132 1.93 6.48 -11.80
N ILE A 133 2.95 7.35 -11.77
CA ILE A 133 3.51 7.96 -12.99
C ILE A 133 4.06 6.86 -13.91
N ALA A 134 4.91 5.99 -13.34
CA ALA A 134 5.56 4.93 -14.09
C ALA A 134 4.54 3.96 -14.69
N ALA A 135 3.50 3.59 -13.92
CA ALA A 135 2.39 2.77 -14.40
C ALA A 135 1.65 3.43 -15.57
N LEU A 136 1.42 4.73 -15.53
CA LEU A 136 0.73 5.46 -16.58
C LEU A 136 1.57 5.55 -17.87
N ILE A 137 2.86 5.89 -17.75
CA ILE A 137 3.80 5.90 -18.88
C ILE A 137 3.86 4.51 -19.52
N PHE A 138 3.99 3.47 -18.70
CA PHE A 138 4.00 2.09 -19.18
C PHE A 138 2.70 1.72 -19.89
N SER A 139 1.55 2.13 -19.34
CA SER A 139 0.25 1.83 -19.93
C SER A 139 0.05 2.52 -21.26
N TRP A 140 0.50 3.77 -21.37
CA TRP A 140 0.50 4.49 -22.64
C TRP A 140 1.37 3.78 -23.68
N TRP A 141 2.58 3.38 -23.29
CA TRP A 141 3.52 2.69 -24.19
C TRP A 141 3.03 1.31 -24.66
N VAL A 142 2.35 0.57 -23.79
CA VAL A 142 1.87 -0.79 -24.08
C VAL A 142 0.51 -0.81 -24.80
N THR A 143 -0.31 0.25 -24.65
CA THR A 143 -1.64 0.28 -25.28
C THR A 143 -1.50 0.57 -26.79
N PRO A 144 -1.79 -0.40 -27.67
CA PRO A 144 -1.59 -0.22 -29.10
C PRO A 144 -2.56 0.83 -29.65
N GLY A 145 -2.03 1.75 -30.46
CA GLY A 145 -2.82 2.77 -31.16
C GLY A 145 -3.37 3.89 -30.27
N LEU A 146 -2.95 4.02 -29.01
CA LEU A 146 -3.29 5.20 -28.20
C LEU A 146 -2.36 6.37 -28.58
N GLU A 147 -2.76 7.12 -29.60
CA GLU A 147 -2.04 8.31 -30.03
C GLU A 147 -2.44 9.52 -29.18
N VAL A 148 -1.42 10.27 -28.73
CA VAL A 148 -1.64 11.50 -27.95
C VAL A 148 -1.84 12.64 -28.93
N THR A 149 -3.01 13.28 -28.85
CA THR A 149 -3.38 14.42 -29.70
C THR A 149 -2.60 15.69 -29.32
N SER A 150 -2.38 15.89 -28.02
CA SER A 150 -1.69 17.04 -27.45
C SER A 150 -0.94 16.65 -26.18
N PHE A 151 0.37 16.86 -26.19
CA PHE A 151 1.21 16.60 -25.02
C PHE A 151 0.80 17.46 -23.81
N ASN A 152 0.42 18.72 -24.03
CA ASN A 152 -0.05 19.59 -22.96
C ASN A 152 -1.33 19.03 -22.31
N ASN A 153 -2.26 18.52 -23.12
CA ASN A 153 -3.49 17.92 -22.60
C ASN A 153 -3.21 16.61 -21.85
N LEU A 154 -2.22 15.84 -22.29
CA LEU A 154 -1.76 14.64 -21.57
C LEU A 154 -1.18 15.01 -20.19
N VAL A 155 -0.36 16.06 -20.10
CA VAL A 155 0.22 16.51 -18.82
C VAL A 155 -0.87 17.03 -17.88
N VAL A 156 -1.83 17.82 -18.38
CA VAL A 156 -2.96 18.30 -17.58
C VAL A 156 -3.84 17.12 -17.14
N PHE A 157 -4.14 16.20 -18.05
CA PHE A 157 -4.85 14.95 -17.76
C PHE A 157 -4.18 14.22 -16.60
N TYR A 158 -2.86 14.07 -16.67
CA TYR A 158 -2.08 13.37 -15.68
C TYR A 158 -2.18 13.99 -14.28
N ILE A 159 -2.02 15.31 -14.19
CA ILE A 159 -2.10 16.05 -12.92
C ILE A 159 -3.50 15.92 -12.32
N VAL A 160 -4.54 16.18 -13.11
CA VAL A 160 -5.94 16.13 -12.66
C VAL A 160 -6.33 14.71 -12.28
N PHE A 161 -5.88 13.71 -13.06
CA PHE A 161 -6.13 12.29 -12.80
C PHE A 161 -5.55 11.88 -11.45
N LEU A 162 -4.27 12.17 -11.19
CA LEU A 162 -3.65 11.87 -9.91
C LEU A 162 -4.36 12.54 -8.74
N PHE A 163 -4.65 13.84 -8.87
CA PHE A 163 -5.27 14.61 -7.79
C PHE A 163 -6.66 14.08 -7.47
N SER A 164 -7.46 13.83 -8.51
CA SER A 164 -8.81 13.25 -8.37
C SER A 164 -8.74 11.86 -7.73
N ARG A 165 -7.77 11.02 -8.13
CA ARG A 165 -7.56 9.69 -7.56
C ARG A 165 -7.20 9.74 -6.08
N VAL A 166 -6.36 10.69 -5.67
CA VAL A 166 -6.03 10.91 -4.25
C VAL A 166 -7.25 11.35 -3.47
N LEU A 167 -8.04 12.29 -4.00
CA LEU A 167 -9.28 12.75 -3.37
C LEU A 167 -10.28 11.60 -3.20
N ILE A 168 -10.51 10.80 -4.24
CA ILE A 168 -11.43 9.67 -4.18
C ILE A 168 -10.96 8.64 -3.15
N ASN A 169 -9.68 8.26 -3.16
CA ASN A 169 -9.13 7.33 -2.18
C ASN A 169 -9.24 7.87 -0.75
N PHE A 170 -9.01 9.18 -0.56
CA PHE A 170 -9.18 9.84 0.72
C PHE A 170 -10.64 9.82 1.20
N LEU A 171 -11.60 10.12 0.32
CA LEU A 171 -13.03 10.06 0.62
C LEU A 171 -13.49 8.64 0.96
N ILE A 172 -13.05 7.65 0.18
CA ILE A 172 -13.32 6.24 0.43
C ILE A 172 -12.76 5.81 1.79
N MET A 173 -11.49 6.14 2.07
CA MET A 173 -10.85 5.83 3.35
C MET A 173 -11.61 6.48 4.51
N ARG A 174 -12.02 7.74 4.38
CA ARG A 174 -12.84 8.45 5.37
C ARG A 174 -14.16 7.73 5.63
N MET A 175 -14.87 7.32 4.57
CA MET A 175 -16.14 6.62 4.68
C MET A 175 -16.00 5.24 5.38
N TYR A 176 -14.92 4.49 5.09
CA TYR A 176 -14.64 3.23 5.76
C TYR A 176 -14.23 3.41 7.23
N ARG A 177 -13.45 4.44 7.53
CA ARG A 177 -13.01 4.80 8.88
C ARG A 177 -14.20 5.09 9.79
N ASP A 178 -15.18 5.86 9.31
CA ASP A 178 -16.38 6.20 10.08
C ASP A 178 -17.25 4.97 10.41
N LYS A 179 -17.33 4.00 9.49
CA LYS A 179 -17.98 2.71 9.76
C LYS A 179 -17.22 1.86 10.80
N MET A 180 -15.89 1.91 10.79
CA MET A 180 -15.07 1.20 11.78
C MET A 180 -15.26 1.78 13.18
N PHE A 181 -15.24 3.11 13.33
CA PHE A 181 -15.42 3.78 14.63
C PHE A 181 -16.84 3.65 15.19
N ARG A 182 -17.88 3.66 14.34
CA ARG A 182 -19.26 3.39 14.79
C ARG A 182 -19.41 2.00 15.42
N LYS A 183 -18.63 1.01 14.97
CA LYS A 183 -18.66 -0.35 15.51
C LYS A 183 -17.95 -0.50 16.86
N ILE A 184 -16.94 0.33 17.12
CA ILE A 184 -16.18 0.34 18.39
C ILE A 184 -16.97 1.05 19.50
N ARG A 185 -17.84 2.00 19.16
CA ARG A 185 -18.68 2.75 20.11
C ARG A 185 -19.86 1.96 20.70
N GLY A 186 -20.02 0.68 20.33
CA GLY A 186 -21.05 -0.24 20.84
C GLY A 186 -20.62 -1.09 22.05
N GLY A 187 -19.49 -0.78 22.69
CA GLY A 187 -19.13 -1.36 23.99
C GLY A 187 -20.05 -0.81 25.07
N LYS A 188 -20.96 -1.65 25.59
CA LYS A 188 -21.81 -1.34 26.74
C LYS A 188 -20.95 -0.82 27.90
N LYS A 189 -21.43 0.27 28.53
CA LYS A 189 -21.02 0.66 29.89
C LYS A 189 -21.36 -0.46 30.86
#